data_AF-A0A2V5S616-F1
#
_entry.id   AF-A0A2V5S616-F1
#
_cell.length_a   1.000
_cell.length_b   1.000
_cell.length_c   1.000
_cell.angle_alpha   90.00
_cell.angle_beta   90.00
_cell.angle_gamma   90.00
#
_symmetry.space_group_name_H-M   'P 1'
#
loop_
_entity.id
_entity.type
_entity.pdbx_description
1 polymer ?
#
loop_
_entity_poly.entity_id
_entity_poly.type
_entity_poly.pdbx_seq_one_letter_code
_entity_poly.pdbx_strand_id
1 'polypeptide(L)'
;MKRNLPALLAVLFLDYAVVAAGQNISDPARIEVYVTPYYNSKGPTINVGRFSKGLDANSEPEFVATIAKMKQSWDILSFPETYVAAIRLYDLGFRKEAIYWFYSAQYRGRLLATLVDRDKMGSIGDPG
;
A
#
# COMPACT_ATOMS: atom_id res chain seq x y z
N MET A 1 16.38 52.81 42.91
CA MET A 1 14.94 52.78 42.57
C MET A 1 14.43 51.36 42.77
N LYS A 2 13.61 51.12 43.80
CA LYS A 2 12.97 49.82 44.09
C LYS A 2 11.83 49.63 43.09
N ARG A 3 11.95 48.69 42.14
CA ARG A 3 10.84 48.26 41.27
C ARG A 3 10.42 46.85 41.69
N ASN A 4 9.14 46.75 42.03
CA ASN A 4 8.47 45.58 42.58
C ASN A 4 8.42 44.46 41.55
N LEU A 5 9.39 43.54 41.61
CA LEU A 5 9.49 42.37 40.74
C LEU A 5 8.49 41.22 41.03
N PRO A 6 7.81 41.08 42.19
CA PRO A 6 6.96 39.90 42.42
C PRO A 6 5.56 40.01 41.77
N ALA A 7 5.15 41.18 41.27
CA ALA A 7 3.81 41.34 40.69
C ALA A 7 3.71 40.85 39.23
N LEU A 8 4.83 40.79 38.49
CA LEU A 8 4.81 40.40 37.06
C LEU A 8 4.81 38.88 36.86
N LEU A 9 5.30 38.12 37.86
CA LEU A 9 5.39 36.66 37.80
C LEU A 9 4.05 35.96 38.10
N ALA A 10 3.14 36.60 38.83
CA ALA A 10 1.84 36.00 39.17
C ALA A 10 0.84 35.98 38.00
N VAL A 11 1.04 36.82 36.98
CA VAL A 11 0.11 36.90 35.83
C VAL A 11 0.42 35.83 34.78
N LEU A 12 1.68 35.40 34.65
CA LEU A 12 2.10 34.43 33.63
C LEU A 12 1.81 32.97 33.97
N PHE A 13 1.41 32.65 35.21
CA PHE A 13 1.05 31.28 35.61
C PHE A 13 -0.45 30.98 35.53
N LEU A 14 -1.31 31.98 35.30
CA LEU A 14 -2.76 31.76 35.25
C LEU A 14 -3.26 31.28 33.88
N ASP A 15 -2.48 31.48 32.82
CA ASP A 15 -2.94 31.24 31.44
C ASP A 15 -2.82 29.77 30.99
N TYR A 16 -1.99 28.95 31.67
CA TYR A 16 -1.83 27.54 31.33
C TYR A 16 -2.82 26.59 32.01
N ALA A 17 -3.59 27.05 33.00
CA ALA A 17 -4.53 26.19 33.72
C ALA A 17 -5.90 26.05 33.04
N VAL A 18 -6.22 26.87 32.05
CA VAL A 18 -7.58 26.94 31.47
C VAL A 18 -7.83 25.91 30.35
N VAL A 19 -6.79 25.33 29.74
CA VAL A 19 -6.97 24.43 28.58
C VAL A 19 -7.36 22.99 28.95
N ALA A 20 -7.28 22.61 30.24
CA ALA A 20 -7.64 21.24 30.68
C ALA A 20 -9.07 21.12 31.26
N ALA A 21 -9.72 22.22 31.60
CA ALA A 21 -11.04 22.23 32.25
C ALA A 21 -12.17 22.35 31.22
N GLY A 22 -12.35 21.34 30.37
CA GLY A 22 -13.45 21.36 29.38
C GLY A 22 -13.73 20.07 28.64
N GLN A 23 -12.98 19.00 28.88
CA GLN A 23 -13.23 17.72 28.22
C GLN A 23 -14.13 16.85 29.12
N ASN A 24 -15.42 17.19 29.18
CA ASN A 24 -16.41 16.29 29.76
C ASN A 24 -16.66 15.14 28.78
N ILE A 25 -15.98 14.00 29.00
CA ILE A 25 -16.24 12.77 28.25
C ILE A 25 -17.63 12.27 28.68
N SER A 26 -18.67 12.69 27.94
CA SER A 26 -20.07 12.34 28.24
C SER A 26 -20.40 10.87 27.92
N ASP A 27 -19.67 10.29 26.96
CA ASP A 27 -19.77 8.89 26.56
C ASP A 27 -18.39 8.39 26.10
N PRO A 28 -17.72 7.51 26.87
CA PRO A 28 -16.42 6.96 26.50
C PRO A 28 -16.41 6.17 25.19
N ALA A 29 -17.58 5.71 24.71
CA ALA A 29 -17.70 5.00 23.44
C ALA A 29 -17.85 5.94 22.23
N ARG A 30 -18.07 7.24 22.47
CA ARG A 30 -18.30 8.23 21.42
C ARG A 30 -17.01 8.98 21.10
N ILE A 31 -16.46 8.73 19.92
CA ILE A 31 -15.32 9.49 19.38
C ILE A 31 -15.86 10.79 18.75
N GLU A 32 -15.54 11.95 19.34
CA GLU A 32 -16.04 13.25 18.89
C GLU A 32 -15.39 13.76 17.60
N VAL A 33 -14.21 13.23 17.24
CA VAL A 33 -13.44 13.63 16.05
C VAL A 33 -13.24 12.41 15.16
N TYR A 34 -13.95 12.39 14.02
CA TYR A 34 -13.72 11.39 12.98
C TYR A 34 -12.50 11.80 12.15
N VAL A 35 -11.38 11.12 12.36
CA VAL A 35 -10.19 11.26 11.51
C VAL A 35 -10.38 10.38 10.28
N THR A 36 -10.50 10.99 9.10
CA THR A 36 -10.49 10.24 7.84
C THR A 36 -9.17 9.47 7.73
N PRO A 37 -9.19 8.13 7.63
CA PRO A 37 -7.97 7.36 7.45
C PRO A 37 -7.25 7.82 6.18
N TYR A 38 -5.94 7.99 6.27
CA TYR A 38 -5.09 8.23 5.08
C TYR A 38 -5.02 6.98 4.17
N TYR A 39 -5.51 5.82 4.65
CA TYR A 39 -5.46 4.55 3.93
C TYR A 39 -6.71 4.33 3.06
N ASN A 40 -6.49 3.84 1.84
CA ASN A 40 -7.56 3.46 0.92
C ASN A 40 -8.03 2.02 1.21
N SER A 41 -9.18 1.89 1.86
CA SER A 41 -9.80 0.60 2.19
C SER A 41 -10.34 -0.19 0.99
N LYS A 42 -10.33 0.37 -0.23
CA LYS A 42 -10.85 -0.29 -1.44
C LYS A 42 -9.98 -1.46 -1.92
N GLY A 43 -8.79 -1.64 -1.34
CA GLY A 43 -7.83 -2.67 -1.73
C GLY A 43 -6.90 -2.22 -2.86
N PRO A 44 -5.87 -3.02 -3.17
CA PRO A 44 -4.90 -2.71 -4.22
C PRO A 44 -5.55 -2.82 -5.59
N THR A 45 -5.35 -1.81 -6.43
CA THR A 45 -5.73 -1.86 -7.86
C THR A 45 -4.61 -2.50 -8.65
N ILE A 46 -4.93 -3.51 -9.47
CA ILE A 46 -3.94 -4.15 -10.34
C ILE A 46 -3.74 -3.31 -11.61
N ASN A 47 -2.49 -2.89 -11.85
CA ASN A 47 -2.07 -2.20 -13.07
C ASN A 47 -0.66 -2.65 -13.50
N VAL A 48 -0.58 -3.82 -14.14
CA VAL A 48 0.70 -4.46 -14.53
C VAL A 48 0.82 -4.76 -16.02
N GLY A 49 -0.17 -4.38 -16.82
CA GLY A 49 -0.14 -4.59 -18.27
C GLY A 49 -1.51 -4.83 -18.89
N ARG A 50 -1.51 -5.48 -20.06
CA ARG A 50 -2.73 -5.64 -20.90
C ARG A 50 -3.80 -6.52 -20.25
N PHE A 51 -3.39 -7.39 -19.33
CA PHE A 51 -4.28 -8.31 -18.62
C PHE A 51 -4.79 -7.76 -17.28
N SER A 52 -4.42 -6.52 -16.91
CA SER A 52 -4.74 -5.95 -15.59
C SER A 52 -6.21 -6.05 -15.23
N LYS A 53 -7.12 -5.67 -16.13
CA LYS A 53 -8.57 -5.72 -15.89
C LYS A 53 -9.06 -7.13 -15.53
N GLY A 54 -8.55 -8.15 -16.22
CA GLY A 54 -8.94 -9.53 -15.98
C GLY A 54 -8.30 -10.14 -14.73
N LEU A 55 -7.10 -9.68 -14.36
CA LEU A 55 -6.44 -10.05 -13.09
C LEU A 55 -7.11 -9.40 -11.87
N ASP A 56 -7.67 -8.20 -12.06
CA ASP A 56 -8.46 -7.44 -11.08
C ASP A 56 -9.92 -7.91 -10.98
N ALA A 57 -10.32 -8.90 -11.79
CA ALA A 57 -11.69 -9.37 -11.83
C ALA A 57 -12.10 -10.02 -10.49
N ASN A 58 -13.27 -9.63 -9.99
CA ASN A 58 -13.92 -10.24 -8.82
C ASN A 58 -14.71 -11.51 -9.19
N SER A 59 -14.86 -11.78 -10.49
CA SER A 59 -15.55 -12.94 -11.04
C SER A 59 -14.55 -14.05 -11.35
N GLU A 60 -14.65 -15.20 -10.69
CA GLU A 60 -13.78 -16.35 -10.94
C GLU A 60 -13.81 -16.79 -12.43
N PRO A 61 -14.96 -16.91 -13.12
CA PRO A 61 -14.97 -17.22 -14.54
C PRO A 61 -14.20 -16.23 -15.42
N GLU A 62 -14.32 -14.93 -15.14
CA GLU A 62 -13.58 -13.88 -15.89
C GLU A 62 -12.07 -13.97 -15.63
N PHE A 63 -11.69 -14.20 -14.37
CA PHE A 63 -10.32 -14.41 -13.98
C PHE A 63 -9.71 -15.65 -14.65
N VAL A 64 -10.41 -16.79 -14.62
CA VAL A 64 -9.95 -18.04 -15.26
C VAL A 64 -9.81 -17.88 -16.77
N ALA A 65 -10.76 -17.20 -17.42
CA ALA A 65 -10.66 -16.87 -18.84
C ALA A 65 -9.45 -15.97 -19.14
N THR A 66 -9.12 -15.05 -18.23
CA THR A 66 -7.93 -14.19 -18.33
C THR A 66 -6.66 -15.02 -18.21
N ILE A 67 -6.57 -15.92 -17.23
CA ILE A 67 -5.44 -16.84 -17.07
C ILE A 67 -5.25 -17.72 -18.31
N ALA A 68 -6.34 -18.22 -18.91
CA ALA A 68 -6.27 -18.99 -20.14
C ALA A 68 -5.67 -18.18 -21.31
N LYS A 69 -6.09 -16.91 -21.48
CA LYS A 69 -5.53 -16.01 -22.50
C LYS A 69 -4.05 -15.67 -22.22
N MET A 70 -3.70 -15.50 -20.95
CA MET A 70 -2.31 -15.27 -20.54
C MET A 70 -1.44 -16.50 -20.87
N LYS A 71 -1.91 -17.73 -20.63
CA LYS A 71 -1.21 -18.96 -21.04
C LYS A 71 -1.02 -19.04 -22.56
N GLN A 72 -2.01 -18.62 -23.34
CA GLN A 72 -1.87 -18.55 -24.81
C GLN A 72 -0.85 -17.48 -25.25
N SER A 73 -0.60 -16.49 -24.40
CA SER A 73 0.33 -15.37 -24.65
C SER A 73 1.63 -15.52 -23.86
N TRP A 74 1.99 -16.75 -23.46
CA TRP A 74 3.00 -17.00 -22.42
C TRP A 74 4.35 -16.32 -22.69
N ASP A 75 4.81 -16.34 -23.94
CA ASP A 75 6.13 -15.87 -24.33
C ASP A 75 6.28 -14.34 -24.26
N ILE A 76 5.16 -13.62 -24.30
CA ILE A 76 5.14 -12.16 -24.25
C ILE A 76 4.74 -11.59 -22.89
N LEU A 77 4.47 -12.45 -21.90
CA LEU A 77 4.13 -12.01 -20.55
C LEU A 77 5.33 -11.39 -19.86
N SER A 78 5.14 -10.21 -19.28
CA SER A 78 6.14 -9.60 -18.42
C SER A 78 6.24 -10.34 -17.07
N PHE A 79 7.38 -10.19 -16.40
CA PHE A 79 7.54 -10.78 -15.06
C PHE A 79 6.54 -10.22 -14.03
N PRO A 80 6.14 -8.92 -14.03
CA PRO A 80 5.12 -8.41 -13.11
C PRO A 80 3.73 -9.00 -13.40
N GLU A 81 3.33 -9.12 -14.68
CA GLU A 81 2.07 -9.79 -15.06
C GLU A 81 2.03 -11.23 -14.54
N THR A 82 3.16 -11.95 -14.67
CA THR A 82 3.26 -13.34 -14.20
C THR A 82 3.19 -13.43 -12.67
N TYR A 83 3.84 -12.51 -11.95
CA TYR A 83 3.79 -12.48 -10.48
C TYR A 83 2.38 -12.17 -9.96
N VAL A 84 1.71 -11.17 -10.52
CA VAL A 84 0.34 -10.84 -10.10
C VAL A 84 -0.61 -12.00 -10.40
N ALA A 85 -0.48 -12.66 -11.56
CA ALA A 85 -1.26 -13.86 -11.84
C ALA A 85 -1.01 -14.96 -10.80
N ALA A 86 0.24 -15.18 -10.37
CA ALA A 86 0.56 -16.15 -9.32
C ALA A 86 -0.12 -15.81 -7.98
N ILE A 87 -0.09 -14.54 -7.57
CA ILE A 87 -0.74 -14.06 -6.34
C ILE A 87 -2.25 -14.29 -6.42
N ARG A 88 -2.89 -13.86 -7.51
CA ARG A 88 -4.35 -14.00 -7.68
C ARG A 88 -4.81 -15.45 -7.79
N LEU A 89 -4.03 -16.31 -8.45
CA LEU A 89 -4.27 -17.76 -8.45
C LEU A 89 -4.22 -18.32 -7.03
N TYR A 90 -3.29 -17.85 -6.19
CA TYR A 90 -3.20 -18.29 -4.80
C TYR A 90 -4.39 -17.79 -3.97
N ASP A 91 -4.75 -16.52 -4.09
CA ASP A 91 -5.88 -15.89 -3.38
C ASP A 91 -7.19 -16.63 -3.65
N LEU A 92 -7.40 -17.07 -4.90
CA LEU A 92 -8.60 -17.79 -5.34
C LEU A 92 -8.51 -19.32 -5.14
N GLY A 93 -7.45 -19.83 -4.49
CA GLY A 93 -7.34 -21.24 -4.10
C GLY A 93 -6.75 -22.18 -5.16
N PHE A 94 -6.34 -21.67 -6.33
CA PHE A 94 -5.66 -22.45 -7.38
C PHE A 94 -4.17 -22.70 -7.05
N ARG A 95 -3.89 -23.25 -5.86
CA ARG A 95 -2.53 -23.30 -5.27
C ARG A 95 -1.48 -24.01 -6.14
N LYS A 96 -1.84 -25.11 -6.80
CA LYS A 96 -0.91 -25.84 -7.68
C LYS A 96 -0.49 -24.99 -8.87
N GLU A 97 -1.46 -24.32 -9.49
CA GLU A 97 -1.22 -23.42 -10.61
C GLU A 97 -0.41 -22.21 -10.14
N ALA A 98 -0.78 -21.59 -9.01
CA ALA A 98 -0.06 -20.45 -8.44
C ALA A 98 1.45 -20.72 -8.27
N ILE A 99 1.84 -21.92 -7.83
CA ILE A 99 3.25 -22.32 -7.66
C ILE A 99 3.99 -22.29 -9.01
N TYR A 100 3.39 -22.88 -10.05
CA TYR A 100 3.98 -22.89 -11.40
C TYR A 100 4.19 -21.46 -11.92
N TRP A 101 3.19 -20.60 -11.76
CA TRP A 101 3.26 -19.20 -12.15
C TRP A 101 4.31 -18.43 -11.35
N PHE A 102 4.39 -18.65 -10.04
CA PHE A 102 5.36 -17.99 -9.18
C PHE A 102 6.80 -18.29 -9.61
N TYR A 103 7.14 -19.57 -9.82
CA TYR A 103 8.49 -19.94 -10.25
C TYR A 103 8.80 -19.47 -11.67
N SER A 104 7.81 -19.44 -12.56
CA SER A 104 7.95 -18.86 -13.90
C SER A 104 8.23 -17.35 -13.83
N ALA A 105 7.52 -16.61 -12.97
CA ALA A 105 7.74 -15.19 -12.75
C ALA A 105 9.12 -14.92 -12.15
N GLN A 106 9.52 -15.73 -11.17
CA GLN A 106 10.83 -15.62 -10.51
C GLN A 106 11.98 -15.87 -11.47
N TYR A 107 11.86 -16.86 -12.35
CA TYR A 107 12.85 -17.11 -13.41
C TYR A 107 13.00 -15.88 -14.32
N ARG A 108 11.88 -15.34 -14.83
CA ARG A 108 11.89 -14.14 -15.70
C ARG A 108 12.48 -12.91 -15.00
N GLY A 109 12.10 -12.67 -13.74
CA GLY A 109 12.62 -11.56 -12.95
C GLY A 109 14.13 -11.67 -12.69
N ARG A 110 14.63 -12.87 -12.40
CA ARG A 110 16.08 -13.12 -12.25
C ARG A 110 16.82 -12.90 -13.56
N LEU A 111 16.27 -13.37 -14.69
CA LEU A 111 16.87 -13.13 -16.00
C LEU A 111 16.99 -11.63 -16.30
N LEU A 112 15.93 -10.85 -16.02
CA LEU A 112 16.01 -9.39 -16.12
C LEU A 112 17.13 -8.84 -15.22
N ALA A 113 17.18 -9.23 -13.96
CA ALA A 113 18.20 -8.75 -13.01
C ALA A 113 19.64 -9.11 -13.41
N THR A 114 19.84 -10.13 -14.26
CA THR A 114 21.16 -10.47 -14.85
C THR A 114 21.50 -9.67 -16.10
N LEU A 115 20.49 -9.21 -16.84
CA LEU A 115 20.66 -8.47 -18.10
C LEU A 115 20.74 -6.96 -17.88
N VAL A 116 20.14 -6.46 -16.80
CA VAL A 116 20.17 -5.03 -16.49
C VAL A 116 21.54 -4.64 -15.97
N ASP A 117 22.09 -3.58 -16.57
CA ASP A 117 23.31 -2.91 -16.12
C ASP A 117 23.09 -2.32 -14.71
N ARG A 118 23.77 -2.89 -13.72
CA ARG A 118 23.59 -2.52 -12.31
C ARG A 118 24.06 -1.11 -12.01
N ASP A 119 25.05 -0.62 -12.75
CA ASP A 119 25.59 0.72 -12.54
C ASP A 119 24.67 1.81 -13.12
N LYS A 120 23.67 1.41 -13.92
CA LYS A 120 22.63 2.28 -14.49
C LYS A 120 21.25 2.09 -13.85
N MET A 121 21.11 1.13 -12.94
CA MET A 121 19.88 1.02 -12.15
C MET A 121 19.89 2.11 -11.09
N GLY A 122 18.96 3.07 -11.23
CA GLY A 122 18.69 4.03 -10.18
C GLY A 122 18.40 3.33 -8.85
N SER A 123 18.87 3.92 -7.76
CA SER A 123 18.61 3.42 -6.42
C SER A 123 17.29 3.98 -5.88
N ILE A 124 16.69 3.29 -4.91
CA ILE A 124 15.51 3.85 -4.21
C ILE A 124 15.96 5.13 -3.51
N GLY A 125 15.42 6.27 -3.93
CA GLY A 125 15.75 7.59 -3.38
C GLY A 125 16.59 8.48 -4.31
N ASP A 126 17.01 7.98 -5.48
CA ASP A 126 17.67 8.80 -6.49
C ASP A 126 16.63 9.63 -7.28
N PRO A 127 16.79 10.97 -7.40
CA PRO A 127 15.86 11.80 -8.16
C PRO A 127 15.93 11.61 -9.68
N GLY A 128 16.88 10.81 -10.18
CA GLY A 128 17.15 10.59 -11.60
C GLY A 128 18.26 11.47 -12.15
#